data_AF-A0A6C0LQD4-F1
#
_entry.id   AF-A0A6C0LQD4-F1
#
_cell.length_a   1.000
_cell.length_b   1.000
_cell.length_c   1.000
_cell.angle_alpha   90.00
_cell.angle_beta   90.00
_cell.angle_gamma   90.00
#
_symmetry.space_group_name_H-M   'P 1'
#
loop_
_entity.id
_entity.type
_entity.pdbx_description
1 polymer ?
#
loop_
_entity_poly.entity_id
_entity_poly.type
_entity_poly.pdbx_seq_one_letter_code
_entity_poly.pdbx_strand_id
1 'polypeptide(L)'
;MSFITSLSNKISYMVNTAVSDPKADAYAKEKAKQAEQDARVAKNKVATAADAAAKAKAEQDAKDEAAKLSARSKASISGFLAQSSQGILTTFIVITCIAVALYGGHIAANQDIGYSPAGRLVSFMYGCILSPILIVKYILNLYYFNIPVPMWGFLPLSTYVPNGDLEIFFLSPFCYKEDQGSIDARAKVAQSYLEAFQRTAPLAQPPKVTDSKAAV
;
A
#
# COMPACT_ATOMS: atom_id res chain seq x y z
N MET A 1 108.10 41.79 49.98
CA MET A 1 106.66 42.14 49.95
C MET A 1 105.86 40.85 49.89
N SER A 2 104.85 40.72 50.75
CA SER A 2 104.48 39.46 51.42
C SER A 2 103.50 38.58 50.63
N PHE A 3 103.77 37.27 50.66
CA PHE A 3 102.92 36.16 50.17
C PHE A 3 101.47 36.25 50.67
N ILE A 4 101.29 36.83 51.87
CA ILE A 4 100.01 37.06 52.53
C ILE A 4 99.11 38.02 51.72
N THR A 5 99.68 39.01 51.04
CA THR A 5 98.93 39.96 50.21
C THR A 5 98.39 39.31 48.93
N SER A 6 99.13 38.35 48.37
CA SER A 6 98.66 37.58 47.20
C SER A 6 97.53 36.61 47.56
N LEU A 7 97.59 36.01 48.75
CA LEU A 7 96.58 35.08 49.24
C LEU A 7 95.26 35.81 49.55
N SER A 8 95.36 36.97 50.21
CA SER A 8 94.20 37.81 50.52
C SER A 8 93.49 38.29 49.25
N ASN A 9 94.23 38.74 48.24
CA ASN A 9 93.63 39.14 46.96
C ASN A 9 92.98 37.95 46.22
N LYS A 10 93.56 36.75 46.30
CA LYS A 10 93.00 35.56 45.63
C LYS A 10 91.73 35.04 46.32
N ILE A 11 91.67 35.10 47.65
CA ILE A 11 90.47 34.77 48.43
C ILE A 11 89.38 35.82 48.20
N SER A 12 89.71 37.12 48.23
CA SER A 12 88.75 38.18 47.92
C SER A 12 88.21 38.07 46.49
N TYR A 13 89.04 37.69 45.52
CA TYR A 13 88.60 37.47 44.14
C TYR A 13 87.68 36.24 44.03
N MET A 14 88.03 35.10 44.65
CA MET A 14 87.18 33.90 44.63
C MET A 14 85.84 34.11 45.35
N VAL A 15 85.81 34.83 46.46
CA VAL A 15 84.57 35.13 47.19
C VAL A 15 83.69 36.10 46.39
N ASN A 16 84.27 37.12 45.73
CA ASN A 16 83.48 38.00 44.84
C ASN A 16 83.00 37.28 43.58
N THR A 17 83.76 36.33 43.03
CA THR A 17 83.33 35.59 41.84
C THR A 17 82.23 34.57 42.16
N ALA A 18 82.21 34.01 43.36
CA ALA A 18 81.17 33.06 43.80
C ALA A 18 79.88 33.75 44.27
N VAL A 19 79.96 34.98 44.79
CA VAL A 19 78.80 35.76 45.28
C VAL A 19 78.26 36.72 44.22
N SER A 20 79.00 36.97 43.13
CA SER A 20 78.62 37.94 42.09
C SER A 20 78.93 37.43 40.69
N ASP A 21 78.37 36.27 40.31
CA ASP A 21 78.25 35.92 38.90
C ASP A 21 76.81 36.20 38.41
N PRO A 22 76.50 37.46 38.02
CA PRO A 22 75.17 37.85 37.54
C PRO A 22 74.73 37.10 36.28
N LYS A 23 75.62 36.33 35.63
CA LYS A 23 75.29 35.48 34.48
C LYS A 23 74.69 34.13 34.89
N ALA A 24 75.07 33.58 36.04
CA ALA A 24 74.51 32.32 36.54
C ALA A 24 73.06 32.49 37.02
N ASP A 25 72.79 33.58 37.74
CA ASP A 25 71.46 33.92 38.23
C ASP A 25 70.49 34.33 37.11
N ALA A 26 70.99 35.00 36.07
CA ALA A 26 70.21 35.32 34.88
C ALA A 26 69.81 34.06 34.11
N TYR A 27 70.75 33.12 33.92
CA TYR A 27 70.47 31.86 33.21
C TYR A 27 69.52 30.95 33.99
N ALA A 28 69.63 30.89 35.32
CA ALA A 28 68.69 30.14 36.16
C ALA A 28 67.27 30.72 36.12
N LYS A 29 67.14 32.05 36.13
CA LYS A 29 65.84 32.73 35.99
C LYS A 29 65.22 32.58 34.60
N GLU A 30 66.02 32.62 33.54
CA GLU A 30 65.54 32.38 32.18
C GLU A 30 65.06 30.94 31.99
N LYS A 31 65.84 29.96 32.48
CA LYS A 31 65.47 28.54 32.40
C LYS A 31 64.18 28.23 33.18
N ALA A 32 64.00 28.86 34.34
CA ALA A 32 62.77 28.75 35.12
C ALA A 32 61.55 29.36 34.39
N LYS A 33 61.71 30.54 33.77
CA LYS A 33 60.65 31.17 32.97
C LYS A 33 60.29 30.35 31.72
N GLN A 34 61.27 29.72 31.08
CA GLN A 34 61.05 28.88 29.90
C GLN A 34 60.30 27.60 30.29
N ALA A 35 60.69 26.96 31.40
CA ALA A 35 59.99 25.78 31.92
C ALA A 35 58.52 26.09 32.32
N GLU A 36 58.24 27.26 32.90
CA GLU A 36 56.87 27.70 33.19
C GLU A 36 56.05 27.96 31.90
N GLN A 37 56.64 28.58 30.88
CA GLN A 37 55.97 28.79 29.60
C GLN A 37 55.68 27.48 28.88
N ASP A 38 56.64 26.54 28.84
CA ASP A 38 56.47 25.24 28.21
C ASP A 38 55.40 24.40 28.91
N ALA A 39 55.35 24.43 30.26
CA ALA A 39 54.29 23.79 31.03
C ALA A 39 52.90 24.37 30.75
N ARG A 40 52.80 25.68 30.52
CA ARG A 40 51.55 26.38 30.21
C ARG A 40 51.07 26.10 28.78
N VAL A 41 52.00 26.06 27.82
CA VAL A 41 51.70 25.70 26.42
C VAL A 41 51.28 24.23 26.31
N ALA A 42 51.90 23.32 27.07
CA ALA A 42 51.51 21.91 27.11
C ALA A 42 50.08 21.72 27.64
N LYS A 43 49.72 22.40 28.75
CA LYS A 43 48.35 22.35 29.29
C LYS A 43 47.30 22.91 28.32
N ASN A 44 47.60 24.02 27.66
CA ASN A 44 46.68 24.62 26.70
C ASN A 44 46.49 23.76 25.45
N LYS A 45 47.55 23.12 24.93
CA LYS A 45 47.43 22.21 23.77
C LYS A 45 46.53 21.01 24.04
N VAL A 46 46.65 20.41 25.23
CA VAL A 46 45.81 19.25 25.62
C VAL A 46 44.35 19.66 25.79
N ALA A 47 44.07 20.82 26.41
CA ALA A 47 42.72 21.34 26.54
C ALA A 47 42.08 21.65 25.17
N THR A 48 42.81 22.33 24.28
CA THR A 48 42.29 22.63 22.93
C THR A 48 42.09 21.40 22.05
N ALA A 49 42.92 20.37 22.21
CA ALA A 49 42.76 19.12 21.46
C ALA A 49 41.56 18.31 21.95
N ALA A 50 41.30 18.30 23.27
CA ALA A 50 40.13 17.66 23.86
C ALA A 50 38.83 18.36 23.44
N ASP A 51 38.81 19.70 23.47
CA ASP A 51 37.64 20.49 23.05
C ASP A 51 37.36 20.38 21.55
N ALA A 52 38.40 20.33 20.71
CA ALA A 52 38.26 20.13 19.27
C ALA A 52 37.74 18.72 18.93
N ALA A 53 38.23 17.68 19.61
CA ALA A 53 37.75 16.31 19.45
C ALA A 53 36.29 16.15 19.94
N ALA A 54 35.93 16.79 21.04
CA ALA A 54 34.55 16.78 21.55
C ALA A 54 33.57 17.49 20.60
N LYS A 55 33.96 18.64 20.04
CA LYS A 55 33.15 19.36 19.04
C LYS A 55 33.01 18.58 17.73
N ALA A 56 34.09 17.98 17.24
CA ALA A 56 34.04 17.17 16.02
C ALA A 56 33.12 15.95 16.20
N LYS A 57 33.19 15.29 17.37
CA LYS A 57 32.30 14.17 17.69
C LYS A 57 30.84 14.61 17.84
N ALA A 58 30.58 15.74 18.50
CA ALA A 58 29.23 16.28 18.62
C ALA A 58 28.61 16.69 17.27
N GLU A 59 29.40 17.27 16.36
CA GLU A 59 28.93 17.55 14.99
C GLU A 59 28.66 16.28 14.19
N GLN A 60 29.48 15.25 14.37
CA GLN A 60 29.29 13.96 13.70
C GLN A 60 28.07 13.22 14.25
N ASP A 61 27.89 13.19 15.57
CA ASP A 61 26.71 12.62 16.24
C ASP A 61 25.43 13.38 15.82
N ALA A 62 25.47 14.71 15.71
CA ALA A 62 24.34 15.50 15.24
C ALA A 62 24.00 15.23 13.76
N LYS A 63 25.01 15.04 12.90
CA LYS A 63 24.82 14.65 11.49
C LYS A 63 24.27 13.23 11.36
N ASP A 64 24.74 12.30 12.18
CA ASP A 64 24.27 10.92 12.20
C ASP A 64 22.85 10.80 12.76
N GLU A 65 22.50 11.58 13.79
CA GLU A 65 21.11 11.67 14.27
C GLU A 65 20.19 12.28 13.22
N ALA A 66 20.59 13.38 12.57
CA ALA A 66 19.82 13.99 11.49
C ALA A 66 19.62 13.03 10.30
N ALA A 67 20.65 12.27 9.94
CA ALA A 67 20.58 11.25 8.90
C ALA A 67 19.66 10.09 9.30
N LYS A 68 19.71 9.62 10.55
CA LYS A 68 18.82 8.57 11.08
C LYS A 68 17.36 9.02 11.16
N LEU A 69 17.11 10.27 11.59
CA LEU A 69 15.78 10.89 11.60
C LEU A 69 15.22 11.05 10.18
N SER A 70 16.03 11.52 9.24
CA SER A 70 15.66 11.65 7.82
C SER A 70 15.36 10.28 7.20
N ALA A 71 16.20 9.27 7.45
CA ALA A 71 15.99 7.90 6.98
C ALA A 71 14.70 7.27 7.55
N ARG A 72 14.42 7.46 8.85
CA ARG A 72 13.17 7.01 9.49
C ARG A 72 11.94 7.71 8.91
N SER A 73 12.02 9.02 8.64
CA SER A 73 10.91 9.80 8.08
C SER A 73 10.57 9.40 6.64
N LYS A 74 11.59 9.15 5.80
CA LYS A 74 11.41 8.71 4.41
C LYS A 74 10.93 7.26 4.33
N ALA A 75 11.38 6.39 5.23
CA ALA A 75 10.94 5.00 5.28
C ALA A 75 9.48 4.85 5.74
N SER A 76 9.00 5.68 6.69
CA SER A 76 7.60 5.57 7.17
C SER A 76 6.59 6.17 6.19
N ILE A 77 6.92 7.30 5.55
CA ILE A 77 6.00 7.98 4.62
C ILE A 77 5.93 7.25 3.28
N SER A 78 7.06 6.79 2.74
CA SER A 78 7.07 6.04 1.46
C SER A 78 6.46 4.65 1.59
N GLY A 79 6.70 3.94 2.70
CA GLY A 79 6.08 2.64 2.98
C GLY A 79 4.56 2.76 3.17
N PHE A 80 4.10 3.78 3.90
CA PHE A 80 2.67 4.05 4.09
C PHE A 80 1.98 4.48 2.80
N LEU A 81 2.59 5.35 1.98
CA LEU A 81 2.06 5.76 0.68
C LEU A 81 2.03 4.60 -0.32
N ALA A 82 3.07 3.77 -0.38
CA ALA A 82 3.10 2.60 -1.24
C ALA A 82 2.00 1.59 -0.84
N GLN A 83 1.87 1.30 0.46
CA GLN A 83 0.85 0.39 0.97
C GLN A 83 -0.58 0.94 0.82
N SER A 84 -0.77 2.25 1.01
CA SER A 84 -2.05 2.94 0.78
C SER A 84 -2.42 2.95 -0.71
N SER A 85 -1.47 3.24 -1.60
CA SER A 85 -1.69 3.22 -3.06
C SER A 85 -2.02 1.82 -3.58
N GLN A 86 -1.39 0.77 -3.02
CA GLN A 86 -1.69 -0.61 -3.36
C GLN A 86 -3.09 -1.03 -2.85
N GLY A 87 -3.50 -0.56 -1.67
CA GLY A 87 -4.85 -0.76 -1.16
C GLY A 87 -5.93 -0.09 -2.03
N ILE A 88 -5.69 1.16 -2.44
CA ILE A 88 -6.59 1.89 -3.35
C ILE A 88 -6.69 1.17 -4.70
N LEU A 89 -5.55 0.77 -5.29
CA LEU A 89 -5.53 0.05 -6.57
C LEU A 89 -6.25 -1.30 -6.46
N THR A 90 -5.99 -2.06 -5.41
CA THR A 90 -6.68 -3.35 -5.16
C THR A 90 -8.19 -3.14 -5.04
N THR A 91 -8.61 -2.10 -4.32
CA THR A 91 -10.03 -1.76 -4.18
C THR A 91 -10.67 -1.43 -5.53
N PHE A 92 -9.99 -0.63 -6.35
CA PHE A 92 -10.43 -0.31 -7.71
C PHE A 92 -10.56 -1.56 -8.59
N ILE A 93 -9.57 -2.47 -8.53
CA ILE A 93 -9.61 -3.73 -9.27
C ILE A 93 -10.80 -4.57 -8.81
N VAL A 94 -11.02 -4.71 -7.50
CA VAL A 94 -12.14 -5.48 -6.96
C VAL A 94 -13.49 -4.89 -7.40
N ILE A 95 -13.66 -3.57 -7.29
CA ILE A 95 -14.88 -2.88 -7.77
C ILE A 95 -15.08 -3.11 -9.26
N THR A 96 -14.01 -3.06 -10.05
CA THR A 96 -14.05 -3.32 -11.50
C THR A 96 -14.48 -4.75 -11.78
N CYS A 97 -13.90 -5.73 -11.08
CA CYS A 97 -14.29 -7.14 -11.21
C CYS A 97 -15.76 -7.36 -10.84
N ILE A 98 -16.25 -6.72 -9.77
CA ILE A 98 -17.67 -6.77 -9.39
C ILE A 98 -18.54 -6.16 -10.48
N ALA A 99 -18.18 -4.99 -11.02
CA ALA A 99 -18.92 -4.33 -12.08
C ALA A 99 -19.00 -5.19 -13.36
N VAL A 100 -17.87 -5.81 -13.74
CA VAL A 100 -17.81 -6.75 -14.88
C VAL A 100 -18.68 -7.98 -14.64
N ALA A 101 -18.64 -8.55 -13.43
CA ALA A 101 -19.50 -9.68 -13.07
C ALA A 101 -20.98 -9.29 -13.16
N LEU A 102 -21.37 -8.19 -12.52
CA LEU A 102 -22.73 -7.66 -12.57
C LEU A 102 -23.19 -7.38 -14.00
N TYR A 103 -22.30 -6.88 -14.87
CA TYR A 103 -22.60 -6.66 -16.28
C TYR A 103 -22.84 -7.98 -17.04
N GLY A 104 -22.06 -9.04 -16.74
CA GLY A 104 -22.32 -10.38 -17.26
C GLY A 104 -23.67 -10.94 -16.82
N GLY A 105 -24.04 -10.74 -15.55
CA GLY A 105 -25.36 -11.10 -15.02
C GLY A 105 -26.48 -10.35 -15.74
N HIS A 106 -26.31 -9.04 -15.92
CA HIS A 106 -27.23 -8.19 -16.67
C HIS A 106 -27.47 -8.72 -18.10
N ILE A 107 -26.41 -9.05 -18.85
CA ILE A 107 -26.53 -9.62 -20.19
C ILE A 107 -27.34 -10.93 -20.17
N ALA A 108 -27.04 -11.84 -19.25
CA ALA A 108 -27.73 -13.13 -19.15
C ALA A 108 -29.22 -12.96 -18.85
N ALA A 109 -29.56 -12.13 -17.87
CA ALA A 109 -30.94 -11.88 -17.46
C ALA A 109 -31.78 -11.27 -18.60
N ASN A 110 -31.16 -10.45 -19.45
CA ASN A 110 -31.81 -9.91 -20.63
C ASN A 110 -31.98 -10.96 -21.73
N GLN A 111 -30.96 -11.77 -22.02
CA GLN A 111 -31.08 -12.87 -22.99
C GLN A 111 -32.23 -13.84 -22.62
N ASP A 112 -32.47 -14.01 -21.33
CA ASP A 112 -33.49 -14.90 -20.77
C ASP A 112 -34.80 -14.19 -20.38
N ILE A 113 -35.13 -13.06 -21.02
CA ILE A 113 -36.36 -12.29 -20.72
C ILE A 113 -37.64 -13.13 -20.80
N GLY A 114 -37.65 -14.17 -21.63
CA GLY A 114 -38.77 -15.08 -21.83
C GLY A 114 -39.10 -15.95 -20.61
N TYR A 115 -38.18 -16.07 -19.66
CA TYR A 115 -38.39 -16.87 -18.45
C TYR A 115 -39.18 -16.10 -17.39
N SER A 116 -39.63 -16.83 -16.36
CA SER A 116 -40.22 -16.22 -15.17
C SER A 116 -39.19 -15.31 -14.45
N PRO A 117 -39.62 -14.38 -13.58
CA PRO A 117 -38.71 -13.55 -12.81
C PRO A 117 -37.67 -14.36 -12.01
N ALA A 118 -38.07 -15.52 -11.47
CA ALA A 118 -37.17 -16.44 -10.79
C ALA A 118 -36.13 -17.03 -11.75
N GLY A 119 -36.53 -17.44 -12.95
CA GLY A 119 -35.61 -17.91 -13.99
C GLY A 119 -34.59 -16.84 -14.37
N ARG A 120 -35.02 -15.60 -14.57
CA ARG A 120 -34.13 -14.47 -14.87
C ARG A 120 -33.15 -14.16 -13.75
N LEU A 121 -33.57 -14.28 -12.48
CA LEU A 121 -32.68 -14.13 -11.33
C LEU A 121 -31.60 -15.22 -11.32
N VAL A 122 -31.98 -16.46 -11.62
CA VAL A 122 -31.03 -17.57 -11.75
C VAL A 122 -30.06 -17.31 -12.90
N SER A 123 -30.55 -16.88 -14.07
CA SER A 123 -29.72 -16.49 -15.20
C SER A 123 -28.76 -15.34 -14.88
N PHE A 124 -29.21 -14.34 -14.11
CA PHE A 124 -28.35 -13.26 -13.61
C PHE A 124 -27.19 -13.81 -12.78
N MET A 125 -27.48 -14.69 -11.81
CA MET A 125 -26.45 -15.29 -10.94
C MET A 125 -25.44 -16.11 -11.76
N TYR A 126 -25.92 -16.92 -12.71
CA TYR A 126 -25.03 -17.65 -13.62
C TYR A 126 -24.21 -16.70 -14.50
N GLY A 127 -24.83 -15.60 -14.96
CA GLY A 127 -24.14 -14.62 -15.79
C GLY A 127 -23.06 -13.85 -15.05
N CYS A 128 -23.23 -13.62 -13.74
CA CYS A 128 -22.18 -13.06 -12.89
C CYS A 128 -20.96 -13.98 -12.81
N ILE A 129 -21.20 -15.27 -12.58
CA ILE A 129 -20.15 -16.29 -12.44
C ILE A 129 -19.44 -16.51 -13.79
N LEU A 130 -20.20 -16.58 -14.88
CA LEU A 130 -19.70 -16.85 -16.24
C LEU A 130 -19.46 -15.57 -17.06
N SER A 131 -19.31 -14.42 -16.38
CA SER A 131 -19.19 -13.11 -17.01
C SER A 131 -18.10 -13.01 -18.08
N PRO A 132 -16.89 -13.60 -17.95
CA PRO A 132 -15.89 -13.51 -19.00
C PRO A 132 -16.35 -14.16 -20.32
N ILE A 133 -17.04 -15.30 -20.23
CA ILE A 133 -17.52 -16.04 -21.41
C ILE A 133 -18.68 -15.28 -22.07
N LEU A 134 -19.65 -14.80 -21.27
CA LEU A 134 -20.81 -14.09 -21.79
C LEU A 134 -20.45 -12.74 -22.41
N ILE A 135 -19.48 -12.02 -21.84
CA ILE A 135 -19.03 -10.74 -22.40
C ILE A 135 -18.33 -10.97 -23.75
N VAL A 136 -17.50 -12.00 -23.87
CA VAL A 136 -16.89 -12.36 -25.18
C VAL A 136 -17.98 -12.72 -26.19
N LYS A 137 -18.95 -13.56 -25.82
CA LYS A 137 -20.10 -13.91 -26.67
C LYS A 137 -20.88 -12.65 -27.10
N TYR A 138 -21.12 -11.73 -26.17
CA TYR A 138 -21.82 -10.47 -26.43
C TYR A 138 -21.06 -9.60 -27.44
N ILE A 139 -19.75 -9.41 -27.24
CA ILE A 139 -18.89 -8.64 -28.14
C ILE A 139 -18.86 -9.26 -29.53
N LEU A 140 -18.73 -10.59 -29.64
CA LEU A 140 -18.77 -11.29 -30.93
C LEU A 140 -20.12 -11.10 -31.63
N ASN A 141 -21.23 -11.25 -30.91
CA ASN A 141 -22.57 -11.05 -31.47
C ASN A 141 -22.75 -9.62 -31.99
N LEU A 142 -22.32 -8.62 -31.22
CA LEU A 142 -22.49 -7.22 -31.57
C LEU A 142 -21.60 -6.80 -32.75
N TYR A 143 -20.30 -7.11 -32.71
CA TYR A 143 -19.33 -6.58 -33.67
C TYR A 143 -19.05 -7.49 -34.86
N TYR A 144 -19.11 -8.81 -34.67
CA TYR A 144 -18.79 -9.77 -35.74
C TYR A 144 -20.05 -10.24 -36.47
N PHE A 145 -21.10 -10.59 -35.72
CA PHE A 145 -22.33 -11.11 -36.30
C PHE A 145 -23.42 -10.06 -36.54
N ASN A 146 -23.23 -8.82 -36.08
CA ASN A 146 -24.22 -7.73 -36.16
C ASN A 146 -25.60 -8.14 -35.61
N ILE A 147 -25.62 -8.99 -34.58
CA ILE A 147 -26.84 -9.43 -33.91
C ILE A 147 -27.12 -8.44 -32.78
N PRO A 148 -28.23 -7.69 -32.83
CA PRO A 148 -28.61 -6.82 -31.72
C PRO A 148 -28.92 -7.67 -30.50
N VAL A 149 -28.25 -7.37 -29.38
CA VAL A 149 -28.57 -8.00 -28.10
C VAL A 149 -29.56 -7.08 -27.37
N PRO A 150 -30.82 -7.50 -27.19
CA PRO A 150 -31.82 -6.66 -26.57
C PRO A 150 -31.49 -6.39 -25.10
N MET A 151 -31.69 -5.14 -24.67
CA MET A 151 -31.41 -4.64 -23.33
C MET A 151 -32.67 -3.97 -22.78
N TRP A 152 -33.44 -4.70 -21.98
CA TRP A 152 -34.72 -4.26 -21.41
C TRP A 152 -34.57 -3.54 -20.07
N GLY A 153 -33.56 -3.90 -19.27
CA GLY A 153 -33.29 -3.30 -17.96
C GLY A 153 -32.05 -3.92 -17.32
N PHE A 154 -31.58 -3.40 -16.19
CA PHE A 154 -30.38 -3.94 -15.55
C PHE A 154 -30.58 -5.38 -15.08
N LEU A 155 -31.64 -5.62 -14.33
CA LEU A 155 -32.12 -6.95 -13.94
C LEU A 155 -33.63 -6.98 -14.20
N PRO A 156 -34.11 -7.28 -15.42
CA PRO A 156 -35.50 -7.08 -15.79
C PRO A 156 -36.40 -8.11 -15.10
N LEU A 157 -36.93 -7.80 -13.91
CA LEU A 157 -37.78 -8.70 -13.13
C LEU A 157 -39.26 -8.41 -13.35
N SER A 158 -39.63 -7.13 -13.36
CA SER A 158 -41.02 -6.68 -13.37
C SER A 158 -41.34 -5.81 -14.58
N THR A 159 -42.57 -5.87 -15.04
CA THR A 159 -43.11 -5.01 -16.11
C THR A 159 -43.79 -3.75 -15.55
N TYR A 160 -43.76 -3.59 -14.22
CA TYR A 160 -44.22 -2.41 -13.53
C TYR A 160 -43.46 -1.16 -14.03
N VAL A 161 -44.20 -0.08 -14.29
CA VAL A 161 -43.64 1.22 -14.66
C VAL A 161 -43.61 2.10 -13.41
N PRO A 162 -42.43 2.41 -12.85
CA PRO A 162 -42.29 3.26 -11.67
C PRO A 162 -42.92 4.63 -11.88
N ASN A 163 -43.72 5.09 -10.91
CA ASN A 163 -44.36 6.40 -10.97
C ASN A 163 -43.91 7.24 -9.77
N GLY A 164 -42.97 8.15 -10.00
CA GLY A 164 -42.43 9.08 -8.99
C GLY A 164 -40.92 8.93 -8.78
N ASP A 165 -40.28 10.00 -8.31
CA ASP A 165 -38.82 10.12 -8.28
C ASP A 165 -38.13 9.03 -7.43
N LEU A 166 -38.69 8.71 -6.27
CA LEU A 166 -38.15 7.67 -5.40
C LEU A 166 -38.33 6.27 -5.99
N GLU A 167 -39.50 5.98 -6.57
CA GLU A 167 -39.74 4.69 -7.23
C GLU A 167 -38.80 4.50 -8.42
N ILE A 168 -38.62 5.54 -9.23
CA ILE A 168 -37.69 5.51 -10.36
C ILE A 168 -36.27 5.21 -9.87
N PHE A 169 -35.82 5.84 -8.78
CA PHE A 169 -34.47 5.59 -8.26
C PHE A 169 -34.25 4.14 -7.81
N PHE A 170 -35.18 3.56 -7.06
CA PHE A 170 -35.01 2.22 -6.47
C PHE A 170 -35.46 1.06 -7.37
N LEU A 171 -36.51 1.26 -8.17
CA LEU A 171 -37.15 0.18 -8.93
C LEU A 171 -36.72 0.12 -10.40
N SER A 172 -36.26 1.23 -11.00
CA SER A 172 -35.88 1.23 -12.44
C SER A 172 -34.87 0.17 -12.83
N PRO A 173 -33.84 -0.17 -12.02
CA PRO A 173 -32.92 -1.26 -12.37
C PRO A 173 -33.63 -2.62 -12.53
N PHE A 174 -34.77 -2.80 -11.87
CA PHE A 174 -35.51 -4.07 -11.81
C PHE A 174 -36.74 -4.12 -12.71
N CYS A 175 -37.11 -2.98 -13.30
CA CYS A 175 -38.27 -2.80 -14.13
C CYS A 175 -37.89 -2.76 -15.61
N TYR A 176 -38.78 -3.24 -16.48
CA TYR A 176 -38.63 -3.10 -17.91
C TYR A 176 -39.98 -2.89 -18.60
N LYS A 177 -39.93 -2.28 -19.79
CA LYS A 177 -41.12 -2.12 -20.63
C LYS A 177 -41.26 -3.32 -21.54
N GLU A 178 -42.43 -3.95 -21.53
CA GLU A 178 -42.73 -5.01 -22.48
C GLU A 178 -42.80 -4.47 -23.90
N ASP A 179 -42.12 -5.17 -24.80
CA ASP A 179 -42.17 -4.99 -26.25
C ASP A 179 -42.45 -6.33 -26.95
N GLN A 180 -42.59 -6.29 -28.28
CA GLN A 180 -42.85 -7.51 -29.06
C GLN A 180 -41.75 -8.55 -28.87
N GLY A 181 -40.48 -8.14 -28.75
CA GLY A 181 -39.36 -9.06 -28.51
C GLY A 181 -39.50 -9.85 -27.20
N SER A 182 -39.91 -9.18 -26.12
CA SER A 182 -40.16 -9.83 -24.83
C SER A 182 -41.37 -10.78 -24.85
N ILE A 183 -42.42 -10.44 -25.63
CA ILE A 183 -43.60 -11.27 -25.83
C ILE A 183 -43.22 -12.54 -26.61
N ASP A 184 -42.49 -12.38 -27.72
CA ASP A 184 -42.04 -13.49 -28.55
C ASP A 184 -41.08 -14.43 -27.80
N ALA A 185 -40.20 -13.88 -26.96
CA ALA A 185 -39.31 -14.66 -26.11
C ALA A 185 -40.09 -15.53 -25.12
N ARG A 186 -41.13 -14.99 -24.46
CA ARG A 186 -42.00 -15.78 -23.58
C ARG A 186 -42.77 -16.86 -24.32
N ALA A 187 -43.27 -16.55 -25.52
CA ALA A 187 -43.94 -17.54 -26.36
C ALA A 187 -43.00 -18.69 -26.74
N LYS A 188 -41.75 -18.40 -27.10
CA LYS A 188 -40.71 -19.43 -27.37
C LYS A 188 -40.43 -20.31 -26.16
N VAL A 189 -40.29 -19.70 -24.97
CA VAL A 189 -40.07 -20.46 -23.73
C VAL A 189 -41.28 -21.35 -23.42
N ALA A 190 -42.50 -20.82 -23.52
CA ALA A 190 -43.73 -21.60 -23.33
C ALA A 190 -43.83 -22.78 -24.30
N GLN A 191 -43.49 -22.57 -25.57
CA GLN A 191 -43.42 -23.64 -26.56
C GLN A 191 -42.38 -24.69 -26.19
N SER A 192 -41.18 -24.28 -25.74
CA SER A 192 -40.14 -25.22 -25.31
C SER A 192 -40.58 -26.11 -24.14
N TYR A 193 -41.34 -25.56 -23.18
CA TYR A 193 -41.92 -26.34 -22.08
C TYR A 193 -43.01 -27.29 -22.55
N LEU A 194 -43.86 -26.87 -23.49
CA LEU A 194 -44.88 -27.74 -24.08
C LEU A 194 -44.23 -28.92 -24.82
N GLU A 195 -43.22 -28.66 -25.65
CA GLU A 195 -42.49 -29.69 -26.38
C GLU A 195 -41.77 -30.66 -25.44
N ALA A 196 -41.13 -30.14 -24.39
CA ALA A 196 -40.50 -30.97 -23.36
C ALA A 196 -41.53 -31.87 -22.66
N PHE A 197 -42.67 -31.29 -22.26
CA PHE A 197 -43.76 -32.04 -21.63
C PHE A 197 -44.29 -33.15 -22.55
N GLN A 198 -44.56 -32.85 -23.82
CA GLN A 198 -45.03 -33.82 -24.81
C GLN A 198 -44.04 -34.96 -25.06
N ARG A 199 -42.73 -34.69 -25.01
CA ARG A 199 -41.69 -35.73 -25.12
C ARG A 199 -41.63 -36.62 -23.89
N THR A 200 -41.85 -36.06 -22.70
CA THR A 200 -41.77 -36.81 -21.42
C THR A 200 -43.06 -37.51 -21.04
N ALA A 201 -44.21 -37.02 -21.49
CA ALA A 201 -45.53 -37.59 -21.21
C ALA A 201 -45.65 -39.10 -21.55
N PRO A 202 -45.18 -39.59 -22.72
CA PRO A 202 -45.23 -41.03 -23.03
C PRO A 202 -44.19 -41.87 -22.27
N LEU A 203 -43.20 -41.26 -21.61
CA LEU A 203 -42.18 -41.97 -20.81
C LEU A 203 -42.56 -42.10 -19.33
N ALA A 204 -43.58 -41.37 -18.88
CA ALA A 204 -44.14 -41.51 -17.54
C ALA A 204 -44.98 -42.80 -17.49
N GLN A 205 -44.35 -43.94 -17.26
CA GLN A 205 -45.10 -45.15 -16.88
C GLN A 205 -45.90 -44.83 -15.60
N PRO A 206 -47.19 -45.22 -15.53
CA PRO A 206 -47.93 -45.08 -14.29
C PRO A 206 -47.19 -45.83 -13.18
N PRO A 207 -47.21 -45.33 -11.93
CA PRO A 207 -46.58 -46.03 -10.82
C PRO A 207 -47.11 -47.46 -10.80
N LYS A 208 -46.20 -48.45 -10.86
CA LYS A 208 -46.58 -49.86 -10.65
C LYS A 208 -47.24 -49.93 -9.29
N VAL A 209 -48.55 -50.15 -9.27
CA VAL A 209 -49.27 -50.53 -8.07
C VAL A 209 -48.68 -51.86 -7.66
N THR A 210 -47.71 -51.84 -6.74
CA THR A 210 -47.27 -53.04 -6.05
C THR A 210 -48.47 -53.49 -5.25
N ASP A 211 -49.15 -54.53 -5.72
CA ASP A 211 -50.17 -55.25 -4.98
C ASP A 211 -49.58 -55.62 -3.62
N SER A 212 -49.91 -54.85 -2.58
CA SER A 212 -49.71 -55.28 -1.21
C SER A 212 -50.70 -56.42 -1.00
N LYS A 213 -50.27 -57.64 -1.30
CA LYS A 213 -50.97 -58.82 -0.79
C LYS A 213 -50.93 -58.70 0.73
N ALA A 214 -52.10 -58.38 1.28
CA ALA A 214 -52.38 -58.47 2.69
C ALA A 214 -51.99 -59.89 3.14
N ALA A 215 -50.98 -59.96 4.00
CA ALA A 215 -50.75 -61.13 4.82
C ALA A 215 -51.88 -61.18 5.84
N VAL A 216 -52.80 -62.12 5.64
CA VAL A 216 -53.69 -62.67 6.67
C VAL A 216 -53.37 -64.14 6.78
#